data_AF-A0A934HJG7-F1
#
_entry.id   AF-A0A934HJG7-F1
#
_cell.length_a   1.000
_cell.length_b   1.000
_cell.length_c   1.000
_cell.angle_alpha   90.00
_cell.angle_beta   90.00
_cell.angle_gamma   90.00
#
_symmetry.space_group_name_H-M   'P 1'
#
loop_
_entity.id
_entity.type
_entity.pdbx_description
1 polymer ?
#
loop_
_entity_poly.entity_id
_entity_poly.type
_entity_poly.pdbx_seq_one_letter_code
_entity_poly.pdbx_strand_id
1 'polypeptide(L)'
;MKRRLVLALFFVLPLLLSACANKTMLRFSNETDCGTASISLTNMKTGHIRDYKVDQNKEIEIEVDPNIEYHYEVTYPRQPNYVVCDAKKVTTMLTKGKAVNISLESVVDPALEQSLTQTPVAP
;
A
#
# COMPACT_ATOMS: atom_id res chain seq x y z
N MET A 1 34.46 42.69 -22.85
CA MET A 1 33.90 42.29 -21.54
C MET A 1 32.68 41.36 -21.68
N LYS A 2 32.75 40.26 -22.46
CA LYS A 2 31.62 39.31 -22.67
C LYS A 2 31.93 37.84 -22.34
N ARG A 3 33.19 37.51 -22.01
CA ARG A 3 33.63 36.12 -21.70
C ARG A 3 33.50 35.71 -20.23
N ARG A 4 33.30 36.66 -19.31
CA ARG A 4 33.22 36.38 -17.85
C ARG A 4 31.80 36.06 -17.37
N LEU A 5 30.77 36.39 -18.16
CA LEU A 5 29.37 36.17 -17.79
C LEU A 5 28.91 34.72 -18.03
N VAL A 6 29.51 34.03 -19.00
CA VAL A 6 29.11 32.66 -19.39
C VAL A 6 29.67 31.59 -18.43
N LEU A 7 30.83 31.84 -17.82
CA LEU A 7 31.42 30.88 -16.85
C LEU A 7 30.68 30.85 -15.50
N ALA A 8 29.98 31.91 -15.11
CA ALA A 8 29.23 31.92 -13.86
C ALA A 8 27.93 31.10 -13.93
N LEU A 9 27.37 30.90 -15.14
CA LEU A 9 26.11 30.15 -15.31
C LEU A 9 26.31 28.62 -15.25
N PHE A 10 27.53 28.14 -15.49
CA PHE A 10 27.83 26.69 -15.49
C PHE A 10 28.09 26.12 -14.08
N PHE A 11 28.35 26.96 -13.07
CA PHE A 11 28.62 26.52 -11.70
C PHE A 11 27.39 26.45 -10.79
N VAL A 12 26.25 27.01 -11.21
CA VAL A 12 25.01 27.01 -10.41
C VAL A 12 24.05 25.88 -10.83
N LEU A 13 24.21 25.33 -12.03
CA LEU A 13 23.33 24.30 -12.57
C LEU A 13 23.45 22.89 -11.93
N PRO A 14 24.59 22.42 -11.38
CA PRO A 14 24.66 21.06 -10.81
C PRO A 14 24.04 20.92 -9.41
N LEU A 15 23.64 22.02 -8.75
CA LEU A 15 23.04 21.99 -7.40
C LEU A 15 21.53 21.68 -7.38
N LEU A 16 20.86 21.72 -8.53
CA LEU A 16 19.41 21.53 -8.64
C LEU A 16 18.96 20.05 -8.74
N LEU A 17 19.90 19.09 -8.75
CA LEU A 17 19.61 17.66 -8.94
C LEU A 17 19.61 16.83 -7.64
N SER A 18 19.76 17.45 -6.45
CA SER A 18 19.90 16.71 -5.18
C SER A 18 18.61 16.50 -4.39
N ALA A 19 17.43 16.72 -4.98
CA ALA A 19 16.15 16.46 -4.32
C ALA A 19 15.61 15.05 -4.64
N CYS A 20 16.45 14.02 -4.56
CA CYS A 20 15.96 12.65 -4.36
C CYS A 20 15.50 12.56 -2.89
N ALA A 21 14.30 13.06 -2.60
CA ALA A 21 13.64 12.82 -1.33
C ALA A 21 13.38 11.31 -1.24
N ASN A 22 14.33 10.58 -0.65
CA ASN A 22 14.26 9.13 -0.43
C ASN A 22 13.25 8.84 0.69
N LYS A 23 11.97 9.02 0.37
CA LYS A 23 10.85 8.70 1.24
C LYS A 23 10.78 7.18 1.44
N THR A 24 10.47 6.77 2.66
CA THR A 24 10.16 5.37 2.96
C THR A 24 8.63 5.22 2.92
N MET A 25 8.13 4.23 2.18
CA MET A 25 6.70 4.17 1.83
C MET A 25 6.12 2.76 1.93
N LEU A 26 4.88 2.69 2.38
CA LEU A 26 3.99 1.54 2.15
C LEU A 26 2.98 1.95 1.06
N ARG A 27 2.89 1.17 0.00
CA ARG A 27 1.92 1.38 -1.09
C ARG A 27 0.89 0.27 -1.06
N PHE A 28 -0.38 0.61 -0.89
CA PHE A 28 -1.47 -0.34 -0.87
C PHE A 28 -2.30 -0.19 -2.14
N SER A 29 -2.36 -1.25 -2.95
CA SER A 29 -3.24 -1.35 -4.12
C SER A 29 -4.45 -2.19 -3.75
N ASN A 30 -5.65 -1.63 -3.88
CA ASN A 30 -6.90 -2.35 -3.64
C ASN A 30 -7.42 -2.96 -4.94
N GLU A 31 -7.02 -4.19 -5.21
CA GLU A 31 -7.42 -4.96 -6.39
C GLU A 31 -8.61 -5.88 -6.09
N THR A 32 -9.25 -5.69 -4.93
CA THR A 32 -10.38 -6.52 -4.49
C THR A 32 -11.72 -6.07 -5.07
N ASP A 33 -12.66 -7.00 -5.20
CA ASP A 33 -14.06 -6.71 -5.53
C ASP A 33 -14.94 -6.38 -4.30
N CYS A 34 -14.34 -6.19 -3.12
CA CYS A 34 -15.08 -5.95 -1.87
C CYS A 34 -15.41 -4.47 -1.61
N GLY A 35 -15.04 -3.57 -2.51
CA GLY A 35 -15.19 -2.12 -2.36
C GLY A 35 -14.05 -1.48 -1.58
N THR A 36 -14.32 -0.40 -0.86
CA THR A 36 -13.30 0.38 -0.14
C THR A 36 -12.70 -0.41 1.02
N ALA A 37 -11.37 -0.61 1.02
CA ALA A 37 -10.65 -1.18 2.13
C ALA A 37 -10.32 -0.10 3.18
N SER A 38 -10.39 -0.47 4.46
CA SER A 38 -9.94 0.35 5.57
C SER A 38 -8.63 -0.21 6.13
N ILE A 39 -7.61 0.64 6.24
CA ILE A 39 -6.27 0.28 6.70
C ILE A 39 -6.00 1.03 8.00
N SER A 40 -5.76 0.30 9.09
CA SER A 40 -5.30 0.88 10.35
C SER A 40 -3.81 0.62 10.52
N LEU A 41 -3.00 1.68 10.57
CA LEU A 41 -1.54 1.60 10.65
C LEU A 41 -1.07 2.10 12.03
N THR A 42 -0.47 1.20 12.81
CA THR A 42 0.07 1.47 14.14
C THR A 42 1.59 1.59 14.09
N ASN A 43 2.13 2.71 14.55
CA ASN A 43 3.57 2.85 14.82
C ASN A 43 3.90 2.17 16.15
N MET A 44 4.66 1.08 16.13
CA MET A 44 4.92 0.28 17.34
C MET A 44 5.86 0.94 18.35
N LYS A 45 6.61 1.96 17.91
CA LYS A 45 7.46 2.75 18.81
C LYS A 45 6.66 3.76 19.63
N THR A 46 5.64 4.39 19.02
CA THR A 46 4.87 5.47 19.67
C THR A 46 3.47 5.07 20.11
N GLY A 47 2.95 3.94 19.61
CA GLY A 47 1.56 3.54 19.74
C GLY A 47 0.58 4.39 18.92
N HIS A 48 1.07 5.34 18.11
CA HIS A 48 0.20 6.21 17.32
C HIS A 48 -0.44 5.42 16.17
N ILE A 49 -1.76 5.50 16.08
CA ILE A 49 -2.58 4.84 15.07
C ILE A 49 -3.02 5.88 14.04
N ARG A 50 -2.93 5.52 12.75
CA ARG A 50 -3.48 6.31 11.63
C ARG A 50 -4.33 5.42 10.75
N ASP A 51 -5.52 5.89 10.44
CA ASP A 51 -6.47 5.16 9.60
C ASP A 51 -6.56 5.76 8.21
N TYR A 52 -6.64 4.87 7.22
CA TYR A 52 -6.69 5.20 5.80
C TYR A 52 -7.80 4.42 5.11
N LYS A 53 -8.25 4.94 3.97
CA LYS A 53 -9.19 4.27 3.08
C LYS A 53 -8.63 4.23 1.67
N VAL A 54 -8.82 3.10 1.01
CA VAL A 54 -8.45 2.92 -0.39
C VAL A 54 -9.63 2.31 -1.14
N ASP A 55 -10.18 3.07 -2.09
CA ASP A 55 -11.30 2.62 -2.90
C ASP A 55 -10.88 1.47 -3.83
N GLN A 56 -11.87 0.72 -4.31
CA GLN A 56 -11.63 -0.37 -5.27
C GLN A 56 -10.89 0.15 -6.52
N ASN A 57 -9.92 -0.63 -6.99
CA ASN A 57 -9.03 -0.32 -8.11
C ASN A 57 -8.23 0.98 -7.92
N LYS A 58 -7.93 1.37 -6.67
CA LYS A 58 -7.09 2.52 -6.33
C LYS A 58 -5.89 2.11 -5.52
N GLU A 59 -4.91 3.02 -5.49
CA GLU A 59 -3.69 2.91 -4.70
C GLU A 59 -3.60 4.08 -3.71
N ILE A 60 -3.00 3.81 -2.55
CA ILE A 60 -2.56 4.85 -1.62
C ILE A 60 -1.09 4.64 -1.24
N GLU A 61 -0.33 5.74 -1.22
CA GLU A 61 1.04 5.78 -0.71
C GLU A 61 1.05 6.38 0.71
N ILE A 62 1.62 5.66 1.67
CA ILE A 62 1.74 6.10 3.06
C ILE A 62 3.21 6.23 3.41
N GLU A 63 3.65 7.45 3.68
CA GLU A 63 5.01 7.72 4.16
C GLU A 63 5.16 7.26 5.62
N VAL A 64 6.26 6.55 5.90
CA VAL A 64 6.56 5.97 7.21
C VAL A 64 7.99 6.28 7.62
N ASP A 65 8.23 6.31 8.93
CA ASP A 65 9.56 6.51 9.48
C ASP A 65 10.43 5.26 9.21
N PRO A 66 11.67 5.42 8.74
CA PRO A 66 12.54 4.29 8.50
C PRO A 66 13.02 3.64 9.78
N ASN A 67 13.26 2.33 9.73
CA ASN A 67 13.72 1.47 10.83
C ASN A 67 12.77 1.51 12.05
N ILE A 68 11.49 1.79 11.81
CA ILE A 68 10.42 1.68 12.79
C ILE A 68 9.51 0.51 12.38
N GLU A 69 9.11 -0.27 13.36
CA GLU A 69 8.15 -1.34 13.18
C GLU A 69 6.73 -0.77 13.12
N TYR A 70 5.98 -1.21 12.10
CA TYR A 70 4.59 -0.85 11.90
C TYR A 70 3.73 -2.10 11.84
N HIS A 71 2.60 -2.06 12.53
CA HIS A 71 1.54 -3.04 12.37
C HIS A 71 0.45 -2.42 11.50
N TYR A 72 0.01 -3.13 10.46
CA TYR A 72 -1.18 -2.73 9.74
C TYR A 72 -2.25 -3.82 9.77
N GLU A 73 -3.49 -3.39 9.88
CA GLU A 73 -4.68 -4.20 9.78
C GLU A 73 -5.55 -3.68 8.63
N VAL A 74 -5.93 -4.58 7.71
CA VAL A 74 -6.79 -4.27 6.57
C VAL A 74 -8.14 -4.95 6.77
N THR A 75 -9.21 -4.17 6.65
CA THR A 75 -10.59 -4.63 6.79
C THR A 75 -11.44 -4.15 5.62
N TYR A 76 -12.52 -4.89 5.33
CA TYR A 76 -13.47 -4.58 4.26
C TYR A 76 -14.88 -4.50 4.83
N PRO A 77 -15.79 -3.72 4.22
CA PRO A 77 -17.19 -3.78 4.56
C PRO A 77 -17.72 -5.20 4.33
N ARG A 78 -18.53 -5.71 5.26
CA ARG A 78 -19.23 -6.98 5.04
C ARG A 78 -20.26 -6.79 3.94
N GLN A 79 -19.99 -7.38 2.78
CA GLN A 79 -20.94 -7.46 1.69
C GLN A 79 -21.94 -8.60 1.98
N PRO A 80 -23.24 -8.42 1.71
CA PRO A 80 -24.24 -9.48 1.89
C PRO A 80 -24.10 -10.64 0.89
N ASN A 81 -23.21 -10.51 -0.12
CA ASN A 81 -23.10 -11.45 -1.24
C ASN A 81 -21.66 -11.98 -1.36
N TYR A 82 -21.53 -13.31 -1.24
CA TYR A 82 -20.57 -14.30 -1.79
C TYR A 82 -19.06 -14.02 -1.99
N VAL A 83 -18.56 -12.79 -1.88
CA VAL A 83 -17.13 -12.46 -1.97
C VAL A 83 -16.59 -12.16 -0.59
N VAL A 84 -15.64 -12.98 -0.12
CA VAL A 84 -14.96 -12.80 1.17
C VAL A 84 -13.58 -12.23 0.89
N CYS A 85 -13.35 -10.98 1.28
CA CYS A 85 -11.99 -10.45 1.27
C CYS A 85 -11.31 -10.75 2.60
N ASP A 86 -10.11 -11.31 2.51
CA ASP A 86 -9.34 -11.66 3.67
C ASP A 86 -8.84 -10.40 4.38
N ALA A 87 -9.31 -10.24 5.62
CA ALA A 87 -8.72 -9.28 6.53
C ALA A 87 -7.26 -9.66 6.77
N LYS A 88 -6.35 -8.69 6.64
CA LYS A 88 -4.92 -8.93 6.71
C LYS A 88 -4.30 -8.18 7.86
N LYS A 89 -3.53 -8.89 8.70
CA LYS A 89 -2.73 -8.29 9.76
C LYS A 89 -1.27 -8.63 9.55
N VAL A 90 -0.43 -7.59 9.41
CA VAL A 90 0.99 -7.77 9.11
C VAL A 90 1.83 -6.81 9.93
N THR A 91 3.02 -7.27 10.26
CA THR A 91 4.08 -6.50 10.89
C THR A 91 5.19 -6.28 9.87
N THR A 92 5.64 -5.03 9.71
CA THR A 92 6.70 -4.70 8.76
C THR A 92 7.61 -3.60 9.29
N MET A 93 8.87 -3.63 8.86
CA MET A 93 9.87 -2.61 9.12
C MET A 93 10.63 -2.34 7.83
N LEU A 94 10.72 -1.07 7.44
CA LEU A 94 11.37 -0.66 6.20
C LEU A 94 12.65 0.12 6.48
N THR A 95 13.68 -0.12 5.67
CA THR A 95 14.89 0.70 5.69
C THR A 95 14.67 2.03 4.95
N LYS A 96 15.55 3.00 5.20
CA LYS A 96 15.44 4.34 4.61
C LYS A 96 15.42 4.32 3.08
N GLY A 97 14.46 5.04 2.50
CA GLY A 97 14.31 5.17 1.04
C GLY A 97 13.75 3.94 0.34
N LYS A 98 13.20 2.97 1.09
CA LYS A 98 12.52 1.80 0.51
C LYS A 98 11.02 2.02 0.43
N ALA A 99 10.45 1.57 -0.68
CA ALA A 99 9.02 1.42 -0.84
C ALA A 99 8.68 -0.07 -0.91
N VAL A 100 7.56 -0.45 -0.32
CA VAL A 100 6.98 -1.80 -0.47
C VAL A 100 5.58 -1.66 -1.04
N ASN A 101 5.31 -2.45 -2.08
CA ASN A 101 4.00 -2.55 -2.71
C ASN A 101 3.24 -3.72 -2.10
N ILE A 102 2.00 -3.48 -1.70
CA ILE A 102 1.11 -4.43 -1.04
C ILE A 102 -0.13 -4.50 -1.93
N SER A 103 -0.32 -5.62 -2.62
CA SER A 103 -1.59 -5.89 -3.29
C SER A 103 -2.56 -6.51 -2.29
N LEU A 104 -3.78 -5.99 -2.33
CA LEU A 104 -4.92 -6.48 -1.59
C LEU A 104 -5.80 -7.27 -2.56
N GLU A 105 -5.93 -8.56 -2.32
CA GLU A 105 -6.59 -9.50 -3.23
C GLU A 105 -7.83 -10.11 -2.55
N SER A 106 -8.88 -10.35 -3.34
CA SER A 106 -10.07 -11.09 -2.91
C SER A 106 -9.81 -12.59 -2.97
N VAL A 107 -10.28 -13.34 -1.98
CA VAL A 107 -10.22 -14.80 -1.99
C VAL A 107 -11.63 -15.34 -2.22
N VAL A 108 -11.77 -16.38 -3.03
CA VAL A 108 -13.06 -17.06 -3.18
C VAL A 108 -13.31 -17.88 -1.91
N ASP A 109 -14.50 -17.77 -1.31
CA ASP A 109 -14.84 -18.55 -0.13
C ASP A 109 -14.73 -20.06 -0.45
N PRO A 110 -13.86 -20.82 0.24
CA PRO A 110 -13.67 -22.24 -0.02
C PRO A 110 -14.94 -23.06 0.24
N ALA A 111 -15.89 -22.55 1.03
CA ALA A 111 -17.19 -23.20 1.23
C ALA A 111 -18.09 -23.14 -0.02
N LEU A 112 -17.94 -22.11 -0.86
CA LEU A 112 -18.68 -21.96 -2.11
C LEU A 112 -18.04 -22.73 -3.27
N GLU A 113 -16.70 -22.89 -3.28
CA GLU A 113 -16.01 -23.74 -4.26
C GLU A 113 -16.49 -25.20 -4.22
N GLN A 114 -16.78 -25.73 -3.02
CA GLN A 114 -17.31 -27.07 -2.83
C GLN A 114 -18.74 -27.24 -3.36
N SER A 115 -19.54 -26.16 -3.36
CA SER A 115 -20.92 -26.18 -3.86
C SER A 115 -21.00 -26.14 -5.40
N LEU A 116 -20.00 -25.55 -6.07
CA LEU A 116 -19.93 -25.47 -7.53
C LEU A 116 -19.37 -26.74 -8.19
N THR A 117 -18.69 -27.59 -7.42
CA THR A 117 -18.11 -28.87 -7.89
C THR A 117 -19.04 -30.07 -7.69
N GLN A 118 -20.12 -29.94 -6.91
CA GLN A 118 -21.13 -30.98 -6.77
C GLN A 118 -22.17 -30.88 -7.89
N THR A 119 -21.80 -31.32 -9.09
CA THR A 119 -22.81 -31.72 -10.10
C THR A 119 -23.59 -32.91 -9.52
N PRO A 120 -24.92 -32.82 -9.33
CA PRO A 120 -25.69 -33.97 -8.87
C PRO A 120 -25.62 -35.06 -9.95
N VAL A 121 -24.95 -36.17 -9.64
CA VAL A 121 -25.14 -37.42 -10.38
C VAL A 121 -26.54 -37.89 -10.03
N ALA A 122 -27.49 -37.68 -10.96
CA ALA A 122 -28.85 -38.15 -10.81
C ALA A 122 -28.89 -39.69 -10.74
N PRO A 123 -29.81 -40.26 -9.93
CA PRO A 123 -29.98 -41.72 -9.83
C PRO A 123 -30.57 -42.34 -11.11
#